data_AF-A0A352ACX7-F1
#
_entry.id   AF-A0A352ACX7-F1
#
_cell.length_a   1.000
_cell.length_b   1.000
_cell.length_c   1.000
_cell.angle_alpha   90.00
_cell.angle_beta   90.00
_cell.angle_gamma   90.00
#
_symmetry.space_group_name_H-M   'P 1'
#
loop_
_entity.id
_entity.type
_entity.pdbx_description
1 polymer ?
#
loop_
_entity_poly.entity_id
_entity_poly.type
_entity_poly.pdbx_seq_one_letter_code
_entity_poly.pdbx_strand_id
1 'polypeptide(L)'
;MQNFFPFSPCAFSLSPLPSFILTAILIGLLAACGTSTPSLGLAPGKPLVEKAIALQVSQTQQQLTQQLQSSAPQFEITQVVLKQLEPLFLGGLPTYRVQGTYSLNLKLSQQQVTQQKNAFDVYLQRQQEGKTWRLAIPQEISDSVLKSWRTYLIP
;
A
#
# COMPACT_ATOMS: atom_id res chain seq x y z
N MET A 1 47.96 -61.57 -6.75
CA MET A 1 47.01 -61.95 -7.80
C MET A 1 45.72 -61.17 -7.51
N GLN A 2 45.45 -60.04 -8.18
CA GLN A 2 44.72 -59.97 -9.47
C GLN A 2 43.30 -60.58 -9.30
N ASN A 3 42.15 -59.91 -9.48
CA ASN A 3 41.73 -58.95 -10.50
C ASN A 3 40.34 -58.33 -10.14
N PHE A 4 40.14 -57.02 -10.38
CA PHE A 4 39.26 -56.35 -11.36
C PHE A 4 37.74 -56.26 -11.10
N PHE A 5 37.24 -55.01 -11.11
CA PHE A 5 35.87 -54.60 -11.44
C PHE A 5 35.46 -55.04 -12.86
N PRO A 6 34.15 -54.99 -13.17
CA PRO A 6 33.78 -54.00 -14.18
C PRO A 6 32.53 -53.18 -13.84
N PHE A 7 32.62 -51.91 -14.21
CA PHE A 7 31.52 -50.97 -14.44
C PHE A 7 30.72 -51.33 -15.71
N SER A 8 29.50 -50.78 -15.78
CA SER A 8 28.66 -50.49 -16.96
C SER A 8 27.60 -51.54 -17.34
N PRO A 9 26.62 -51.21 -18.22
CA PRO A 9 25.72 -50.04 -18.19
C PRO A 9 24.26 -50.49 -18.45
N CYS A 10 23.26 -49.90 -17.81
CA CYS A 10 21.90 -49.96 -18.38
C CYS A 10 21.62 -48.67 -19.11
N ALA A 11 21.80 -48.78 -20.43
CA ALA A 11 21.46 -47.80 -21.43
C ALA A 11 19.98 -47.42 -21.37
N PHE A 12 19.76 -46.15 -21.73
CA PHE A 12 18.52 -45.50 -22.11
C PHE A 12 17.44 -46.42 -22.70
N SER A 13 16.21 -46.29 -22.18
CA SER A 13 15.02 -46.43 -23.02
C SER A 13 14.21 -45.14 -22.92
N LEU A 14 14.17 -44.43 -24.05
CA LEU A 14 13.51 -43.15 -24.22
C LEU A 14 12.16 -43.37 -24.93
N SER A 15 11.08 -42.95 -24.26
CA SER A 15 9.74 -42.56 -24.78
C SER A 15 8.75 -43.67 -25.19
N PRO A 16 7.40 -43.47 -25.11
CA PRO A 16 6.72 -42.17 -25.16
C PRO A 16 5.49 -41.92 -24.25
N LEU A 17 5.27 -40.62 -23.95
CA LEU A 17 3.97 -39.91 -23.84
C LEU A 17 3.03 -40.23 -22.64
N PRO A 18 2.15 -39.29 -22.22
CA PRO A 18 2.34 -37.85 -22.03
C PRO A 18 1.62 -37.38 -20.74
N SER A 19 1.34 -38.26 -19.79
CA SER A 19 0.29 -37.99 -18.77
C SER A 19 0.81 -37.33 -17.49
N PHE A 20 2.04 -37.66 -17.07
CA PHE A 20 2.60 -37.16 -15.80
C PHE A 20 3.10 -35.70 -15.89
N ILE A 21 3.53 -35.26 -17.06
CA ILE A 21 3.98 -33.87 -17.25
C ILE A 21 2.78 -32.92 -17.18
N LEU A 22 1.61 -33.33 -17.70
CA LEU A 22 0.39 -32.52 -17.64
C LEU A 22 -0.09 -32.30 -16.20
N THR A 23 0.03 -33.31 -15.33
CA THR A 23 -0.37 -33.21 -13.92
C THR A 23 0.59 -32.35 -13.11
N ALA A 24 1.89 -32.44 -13.37
CA ALA A 24 2.89 -31.59 -12.71
C ALA A 24 2.76 -30.10 -13.10
N ILE A 25 2.45 -29.81 -14.37
CA ILE A 25 2.13 -28.45 -14.84
C ILE A 25 0.83 -27.96 -14.18
N LEU A 26 -0.21 -28.79 -14.13
CA LEU A 26 -1.49 -28.42 -13.53
C LEU A 26 -1.36 -28.08 -12.04
N ILE A 27 -0.56 -28.84 -11.27
CA ILE A 27 -0.32 -28.56 -9.85
C ILE A 27 0.57 -27.32 -9.65
N GLY A 28 1.53 -27.07 -10.55
CA GLY A 28 2.35 -25.85 -10.54
C GLY A 28 1.56 -24.57 -10.82
N LEU A 29 0.51 -24.64 -11.65
CA LEU A 29 -0.41 -23.52 -11.91
C LEU A 29 -1.35 -23.24 -10.73
N LEU A 30 -1.71 -24.23 -9.91
CA LEU A 30 -2.53 -24.04 -8.70
C LEU A 30 -1.73 -23.46 -7.51
N ALA A 31 -0.40 -23.55 -7.56
CA ALA A 31 0.50 -22.89 -6.59
C ALA A 31 0.79 -21.42 -6.95
N ALA A 32 0.05 -20.83 -7.89
CA ALA A 32 -0.14 -19.38 -7.91
C ALA A 32 -0.88 -19.01 -6.63
N CYS A 33 -0.11 -18.85 -5.55
CA CYS A 33 -0.55 -18.32 -4.27
C CYS A 33 -1.20 -16.97 -4.57
N GLY A 34 -2.52 -16.99 -4.72
CA GLY A 34 -3.30 -15.83 -5.06
C GLY A 34 -3.08 -14.83 -3.95
N THR A 35 -2.26 -13.81 -4.21
CA THR A 35 -2.29 -12.59 -3.43
C THR A 35 -3.66 -12.00 -3.71
N SER A 36 -4.64 -12.44 -2.93
CA SER A 36 -5.98 -11.86 -2.93
C SER A 36 -5.75 -10.38 -2.63
N THR A 37 -5.82 -9.54 -3.65
CA THR A 37 -5.81 -8.10 -3.50
C THR A 37 -7.25 -7.66 -3.25
N PRO A 38 -7.47 -6.61 -2.43
CA PRO A 38 -8.80 -6.06 -2.26
C PRO A 38 -9.45 -5.70 -3.60
N SER A 39 -10.76 -5.90 -3.72
CA SER A 39 -11.47 -5.55 -4.95
C SER A 39 -11.45 -4.04 -5.19
N LEU A 40 -11.21 -3.63 -6.43
CA LEU A 40 -11.23 -2.20 -6.81
C LEU A 40 -12.62 -1.58 -6.69
N GLY A 41 -13.70 -2.38 -6.74
CA GLY A 41 -15.07 -1.88 -6.57
C GLY A 41 -15.38 -1.33 -5.17
N LEU A 42 -14.50 -1.58 -4.19
CA LEU A 42 -14.61 -1.07 -2.82
C LEU A 42 -13.60 0.05 -2.53
N ALA A 43 -12.96 0.59 -3.57
CA ALA A 43 -11.97 1.64 -3.47
C ALA A 43 -12.53 2.93 -2.85
N PRO A 44 -11.68 3.72 -2.17
CA PRO A 44 -12.07 4.98 -1.58
C PRO A 44 -12.45 6.03 -2.64
N GLY A 45 -13.55 6.75 -2.42
CA GLY A 45 -13.94 7.88 -3.27
C GLY A 45 -13.06 9.12 -3.04
N LYS A 46 -13.04 10.03 -4.01
CA LYS A 46 -12.29 11.30 -3.92
C LYS A 46 -12.57 12.12 -2.64
N PRO A 47 -13.83 12.28 -2.17
CA PRO A 47 -14.11 13.04 -0.94
C PRO A 47 -13.44 12.44 0.30
N LEU A 48 -13.32 11.11 0.35
CA LEU A 48 -12.64 10.44 1.46
C LEU A 48 -11.12 10.68 1.41
N VAL A 49 -10.53 10.64 0.21
CA VAL A 49 -9.10 10.96 0.01
C VAL A 49 -8.82 12.40 0.42
N GLU A 50 -9.68 13.34 0.05
CA GLU A 50 -9.55 14.75 0.42
C GLU A 50 -9.59 14.95 1.95
N LYS A 51 -10.53 14.30 2.65
CA LYS A 51 -10.58 14.29 4.13
C LYS A 51 -9.31 13.69 4.74
N ALA A 52 -8.76 12.64 4.15
CA ALA A 52 -7.52 12.03 4.63
C ALA A 52 -6.32 12.97 4.47
N ILE A 53 -6.20 13.66 3.32
CA ILE A 53 -5.18 14.69 3.10
C ILE A 53 -5.37 15.84 4.11
N ALA A 54 -6.62 16.29 4.34
CA ALA A 54 -6.93 17.34 5.32
C ALA A 54 -6.49 16.98 6.74
N LEU A 55 -6.70 15.72 7.14
CA LEU A 55 -6.25 15.20 8.41
C LEU A 55 -4.72 15.22 8.52
N GLN A 56 -4.02 14.78 7.49
CA GLN A 56 -2.55 14.79 7.47
C GLN A 56 -1.98 16.21 7.50
N VAL A 57 -2.54 17.13 6.72
CA VAL A 57 -2.15 18.55 6.72
C VAL A 57 -2.43 19.18 8.09
N SER A 58 -3.57 18.87 8.71
CA SER A 58 -3.92 19.35 10.06
C SER A 58 -2.92 18.89 11.11
N GLN A 59 -2.51 17.62 11.07
CA GLN A 59 -1.52 17.07 11.99
C GLN A 59 -0.16 17.78 11.84
N THR A 60 0.30 17.95 10.60
CA THR A 60 1.54 18.69 10.32
C THR A 60 1.45 20.13 10.79
N GLN A 61 0.33 20.81 10.52
CA GLN A 61 0.15 22.20 10.92
C GLN A 61 0.13 22.34 12.44
N GLN A 62 -0.51 21.43 13.17
CA GLN A 62 -0.49 21.42 14.63
C GLN A 62 0.93 21.25 15.19
N GLN A 63 1.73 20.34 14.62
CA GLN A 63 3.13 20.15 15.02
C GLN A 63 3.96 21.42 14.77
N LEU A 64 3.82 22.05 13.60
CA LEU A 64 4.52 23.29 13.28
C LEU A 64 4.11 24.44 14.19
N THR A 65 2.81 24.57 14.46
CA THR A 65 2.25 25.60 15.34
C THR A 65 2.78 25.46 16.77
N GLN A 66 2.91 24.23 17.27
CA GLN A 66 3.52 23.96 18.58
C GLN A 66 5.00 24.38 18.62
N GLN A 67 5.76 24.06 17.58
CA GLN A 67 7.18 24.42 17.49
C GLN A 67 7.42 25.93 17.36
N LEU A 68 6.55 26.62 16.64
CA LEU A 68 6.64 28.05 16.37
C LEU A 68 5.94 28.92 17.43
N GLN A 69 5.31 28.31 18.44
CA GLN A 69 4.50 28.99 19.47
C GLN A 69 3.49 29.97 18.86
N SER A 70 2.89 29.57 17.74
CA SER A 70 1.98 30.42 16.95
C SER A 70 0.55 29.86 16.99
N SER A 71 -0.34 30.42 16.18
CA SER A 71 -1.69 29.90 15.92
C SER A 71 -1.69 29.05 14.65
N ALA A 72 -2.54 28.03 14.57
CA ALA A 72 -2.70 27.25 13.35
C ALA A 72 -3.44 28.09 12.29
N PRO A 73 -2.86 28.34 11.09
CA PRO A 73 -3.54 29.04 10.03
C PRO A 73 -4.73 28.24 9.50
N GLN A 74 -5.74 28.95 8.99
CA GLN A 74 -6.82 28.31 8.25
C GLN A 74 -6.28 27.83 6.90
N PHE A 75 -6.70 26.64 6.48
CA PHE A 75 -6.29 26.08 5.21
C PHE A 75 -7.46 25.46 4.44
N GLU A 76 -7.26 25.29 3.15
CA GLU A 76 -8.20 24.63 2.25
C GLU A 76 -7.43 23.75 1.27
N ILE A 77 -7.93 22.53 1.06
CA ILE A 77 -7.43 21.60 0.04
C ILE A 77 -8.34 21.70 -1.16
N THR A 78 -7.75 21.83 -2.35
CA THR A 78 -8.48 21.90 -3.60
C THR A 78 -7.76 21.10 -4.68
N GLN A 79 -8.44 20.85 -5.80
CA GLN A 79 -7.85 20.24 -7.00
C GLN A 79 -7.16 18.89 -6.72
N VAL A 80 -7.81 18.01 -5.95
CA VAL A 80 -7.30 16.66 -5.66
C VAL A 80 -7.35 15.79 -6.92
N VAL A 81 -6.17 15.40 -7.40
CA VAL A 81 -5.99 14.52 -8.58
C VAL A 81 -5.36 13.21 -8.13
N LEU A 82 -6.07 12.11 -8.33
CA LEU A 82 -5.60 10.76 -8.04
C LEU A 82 -4.82 10.25 -9.25
N LYS A 83 -3.58 9.81 -9.03
CA LYS A 83 -2.68 9.29 -10.08
C LYS A 83 -2.55 7.78 -10.03
N GLN A 84 -2.43 7.22 -8.82
CA GLN A 84 -2.25 5.80 -8.62
C GLN A 84 -3.14 5.32 -7.47
N LEU A 85 -3.69 4.13 -7.64
CA LEU A 85 -4.50 3.45 -6.64
C LEU A 85 -4.06 1.99 -6.61
N GLU A 86 -3.48 1.58 -5.48
CA GLU A 86 -2.93 0.25 -5.28
C GLU A 86 -3.65 -0.43 -4.11
N PRO A 87 -4.39 -1.53 -4.37
CA PRO A 87 -5.05 -2.30 -3.33
C PRO A 87 -4.05 -3.28 -2.67
N LEU A 88 -4.00 -3.29 -1.34
CA LEU A 88 -3.16 -4.17 -0.53
C LEU A 88 -3.85 -4.55 0.79
N PHE A 89 -3.27 -5.50 1.54
CA PHE A 89 -3.74 -5.83 2.88
C PHE A 89 -2.75 -5.35 3.93
N LEU A 90 -3.25 -4.64 4.94
CA LEU A 90 -2.49 -4.27 6.15
C LEU A 90 -3.18 -4.85 7.37
N GLY A 91 -2.49 -5.73 8.11
CA GLY A 91 -3.06 -6.38 9.30
C GLY A 91 -4.32 -7.20 8.99
N GLY A 92 -4.41 -7.79 7.80
CA GLY A 92 -5.60 -8.54 7.35
C GLY A 92 -6.79 -7.67 6.92
N LEU A 93 -6.66 -6.35 6.92
CA LEU A 93 -7.72 -5.43 6.50
C LEU A 93 -7.48 -4.86 5.09
N PRO A 94 -8.52 -4.75 4.25
CA PRO A 94 -8.43 -4.10 2.95
C PRO A 94 -7.89 -2.68 3.08
N THR A 95 -6.82 -2.38 2.36
CA THR A 95 -6.18 -1.07 2.36
C THR A 95 -5.89 -0.63 0.94
N TYR A 96 -6.06 0.66 0.66
CA TYR A 96 -5.77 1.25 -0.63
C TYR A 96 -4.73 2.34 -0.44
N ARG A 97 -3.56 2.15 -1.06
CA ARG A 97 -2.58 3.23 -1.19
C ARG A 97 -3.01 4.10 -2.36
N VAL A 98 -3.22 5.38 -2.09
CA VAL A 98 -3.64 6.37 -3.08
C VAL A 98 -2.57 7.44 -3.16
N GLN A 99 -2.09 7.68 -4.36
CA GLN A 99 -1.09 8.69 -4.64
C GLN A 99 -1.60 9.68 -5.66
N GLY A 100 -1.12 10.92 -5.56
CA GLY A 100 -1.61 11.97 -6.44
C GLY A 100 -1.04 13.33 -6.12
N THR A 101 -1.79 14.36 -6.51
CA THR A 101 -1.46 15.76 -6.22
C THR A 101 -2.66 16.55 -5.75
N TYR A 102 -2.42 17.60 -4.98
CA TYR A 102 -3.43 18.55 -4.52
C TYR A 102 -2.89 19.99 -4.50
N SER A 103 -3.79 20.97 -4.43
CA SER A 103 -3.47 22.36 -4.16
C SER A 103 -3.84 22.70 -2.71
N LEU A 104 -2.97 23.43 -2.02
CA LEU A 104 -3.13 23.85 -0.64
C LEU A 104 -3.17 25.38 -0.58
N ASN A 105 -4.27 25.94 -0.10
CA ASN A 105 -4.41 27.36 0.18
C ASN A 105 -4.27 27.59 1.68
N LEU A 106 -3.25 28.34 2.10
CA LEU A 106 -2.99 28.71 3.49
C LEU A 106 -3.32 30.19 3.69
N LYS A 107 -4.19 30.48 4.68
CA LYS A 107 -4.50 31.84 5.12
C LYS A 107 -3.67 32.14 6.36
N LEU A 108 -2.54 32.84 6.17
CA LEU A 108 -1.69 33.34 7.25
C LEU A 108 -2.19 34.74 7.68
N SER A 109 -1.78 35.20 8.86
CA SER A 109 -2.22 36.48 9.40
C SER A 109 -1.88 37.69 8.53
N GLN A 110 -0.78 37.61 7.76
CA GLN A 110 -0.28 38.73 6.94
C GLN A 110 -0.44 38.51 5.43
N GLN A 111 -0.71 37.28 4.99
CA GLN A 111 -0.76 36.95 3.57
C GLN A 111 -1.46 35.61 3.31
N GLN A 112 -1.88 35.40 2.07
CA GLN A 112 -2.35 34.11 1.59
C GLN A 112 -1.26 33.44 0.75
N VAL A 113 -1.01 32.16 1.02
CA VAL A 113 -0.03 31.36 0.29
C VAL A 113 -0.75 30.19 -0.38
N THR A 114 -0.62 30.09 -1.70
CA THR A 114 -1.15 28.96 -2.47
C THR A 114 -0.01 28.09 -2.96
N GLN A 115 -0.01 26.84 -2.53
CA GLN A 115 0.92 25.81 -3.00
C GLN A 115 0.18 24.91 -3.98
N GLN A 116 0.71 24.74 -5.18
CA GLN A 116 0.09 23.92 -6.22
C GLN A 116 0.87 22.63 -6.43
N LYS A 117 0.17 21.58 -6.86
CA LYS A 117 0.77 20.28 -7.23
C LYS A 117 1.55 19.61 -6.09
N ASN A 118 1.15 19.83 -4.83
CA ASN A 118 1.70 19.11 -3.69
C ASN A 118 1.43 17.62 -3.87
N ALA A 119 2.46 16.78 -3.78
CA ALA A 119 2.30 15.34 -3.84
C ALA A 119 1.68 14.80 -2.55
N PHE A 120 0.89 13.74 -2.65
CA PHE A 120 0.42 12.99 -1.50
C PHE A 120 0.57 11.48 -1.73
N ASP A 121 0.74 10.74 -0.63
CA ASP A 121 0.76 9.28 -0.56
C ASP A 121 0.03 8.88 0.73
N VAL A 122 -1.20 8.37 0.60
CA VAL A 122 -2.07 8.05 1.74
C VAL A 122 -2.51 6.59 1.68
N TYR A 123 -2.59 5.94 2.85
CA TYR A 123 -3.07 4.57 2.97
C TYR A 123 -4.44 4.58 3.65
N LEU A 124 -5.46 4.15 2.92
CA LEU A 124 -6.85 4.16 3.39
C LEU A 124 -7.29 2.73 3.70
N GLN A 125 -7.42 2.44 4.99
CA GLN A 125 -7.79 1.13 5.49
C GLN A 125 -9.29 1.07 5.79
N ARG A 126 -9.98 0.14 5.14
CA ARG A 126 -11.39 -0.12 5.37
C ARG A 126 -11.55 -1.07 6.56
N GLN A 127 -12.42 -0.72 7.51
CA GLN A 127 -12.68 -1.55 8.69
C GLN A 127 -13.59 -2.74 8.37
N GLN A 128 -13.64 -3.74 9.26
CA GLN A 128 -14.38 -5.00 9.03
C GLN A 128 -15.87 -4.79 8.71
N GLU A 129 -16.51 -3.82 9.36
CA GLU A 129 -17.92 -3.47 9.11
C GLU A 129 -18.15 -2.82 7.73
N GLY A 130 -17.08 -2.43 7.04
CA GLY A 130 -17.11 -1.83 5.70
C GLY A 130 -17.64 -0.40 5.62
N LYS A 131 -18.06 0.19 6.74
CA LYS A 131 -18.68 1.53 6.81
C LYS A 131 -17.69 2.64 7.10
N THR A 132 -16.63 2.32 7.85
CA THR A 132 -15.66 3.31 8.33
C THR A 132 -14.30 3.11 7.69
N TRP A 133 -13.59 4.22 7.53
CA TRP A 133 -12.27 4.27 6.95
C TRP A 133 -11.28 4.89 7.94
N ARG A 134 -10.05 4.40 7.91
CA ARG A 134 -8.96 4.93 8.71
C ARG A 134 -7.78 5.30 7.82
N LEU A 135 -7.16 6.43 8.10
CA LEU A 135 -5.87 6.80 7.54
C LEU A 135 -4.79 6.02 8.28
N ALA A 136 -4.05 5.17 7.57
CA ALA A 136 -2.89 4.47 8.10
C ALA A 136 -1.61 5.25 7.73
N ILE A 137 -0.79 5.53 8.75
CA ILE A 137 0.50 6.21 8.61
C ILE A 137 1.59 5.23 9.05
N PRO A 138 2.59 4.94 8.19
CA PRO A 138 3.70 4.08 8.58
C PRO A 138 4.54 4.76 9.67
N GLN A 139 4.94 3.99 10.68
CA GLN A 139 5.90 4.40 11.70
C GLN A 139 7.12 3.49 11.61
N GLU A 140 8.30 4.09 11.57
CA GLU A 140 9.56 3.37 11.64
C GLU A 140 9.86 3.04 13.12
N ILE A 141 10.07 1.75 13.41
CA ILE A 141 10.64 1.29 14.67
C ILE A 141 12.05 0.78 14.33
N SER A 142 13.06 1.35 14.97
CA SER A 142 14.49 1.24 14.66
C SER A 142 15.06 -0.20 14.67
N ASP A 143 16.17 -0.34 13.95
CA ASP A 143 17.18 -1.43 13.88
C ASP A 143 16.77 -2.86 13.53
N SER A 144 15.49 -3.21 13.35
CA SER A 144 15.11 -4.45 12.63
C SER A 144 13.63 -4.51 12.26
N VAL A 145 13.28 -3.74 11.21
CA VAL A 145 12.17 -3.99 10.27
C VAL A 145 10.87 -4.52 10.88
N LEU A 146 10.26 -3.74 11.78
CA LEU A 146 8.80 -3.80 11.97
C LEU A 146 8.21 -2.42 11.63
N LYS A 147 7.64 -2.30 10.42
CA LYS A 147 6.79 -1.16 10.06
C LYS A 147 5.50 -1.28 10.87
N SER A 148 5.42 -0.55 11.97
CA SER A 148 4.16 -0.38 12.69
C SER A 148 3.30 0.67 11.98
N TRP A 149 1.98 0.56 12.12
CA TRP A 149 1.05 1.46 11.45
C TRP A 149 0.22 2.18 12.50
N ARG A 150 0.28 3.52 12.49
CA ARG A 150 -0.65 4.33 13.26
C ARG A 150 -1.90 4.56 12.44
N THR A 151 -3.08 4.37 13.03
CA THR A 151 -4.33 4.58 12.31
C THR A 151 -5.16 5.69 12.94
N TYR A 152 -5.70 6.57 12.11
CA TYR A 152 -6.59 7.65 12.52
C TYR A 152 -7.95 7.49 11.86
N LEU A 153 -9.02 7.75 12.61
CA LEU A 153 -10.37 7.76 12.05
C LEU A 153 -10.51 8.94 11.08
N ILE A 154 -11.11 8.67 9.91
CA ILE A 154 -11.50 9.74 8.99
C ILE A 154 -12.96 10.09 9.32
N PRO A 155 -13.26 11.33 9.75
CA PRO A 155 -14.61 11.77 10.10
C PRO A 155 -15.53 11.92 8.88
#